data_AF-A0A1R3H4T0-F1
#
_entry.id   AF-A0A1R3H4T0-F1
#
_cell.length_a   1.000
_cell.length_b   1.000
_cell.length_c   1.000
_cell.angle_alpha   90.00
_cell.angle_beta   90.00
_cell.angle_gamma   90.00
#
_symmetry.space_group_name_H-M   'P 1'
#
loop_
_entity.id
_entity.type
_entity.pdbx_description
1 polymer ?
#
loop_
_entity_poly.entity_id
_entity_poly.type
_entity_poly.pdbx_seq_one_letter_code
_entity_poly.pdbx_strand_id
1 'polypeptide(L)'
;MTGQNFGEEIKEMISGHPRDKVIVHDTSDFGRPNLSQISNDAAKRWGAEVVIVTSDLEGTRDVVNACKVKGIAAFGPIGDS
;
A
#
# COMPACT_ATOMS: atom_id res chain seq x y z
N MET A 1 1.80 16.88 -15.20
CA MET A 1 1.17 17.14 -13.89
C MET A 1 2.05 16.50 -12.83
N THR A 2 2.84 17.28 -12.09
CA THR A 2 3.79 16.74 -11.11
C THR A 2 3.80 17.61 -9.86
N GLY A 3 3.47 17.02 -8.70
CA GLY A 3 3.96 17.52 -7.41
C GLY A 3 2.95 18.05 -6.40
N GLN A 4 1.92 17.29 -5.99
CA GLN A 4 1.12 17.70 -4.81
C GLN A 4 0.92 16.64 -3.71
N ASN A 5 1.34 15.39 -3.90
CA ASN A 5 1.18 14.36 -2.86
C ASN A 5 2.50 14.17 -2.08
N PHE A 6 3.38 13.31 -2.58
CA PHE A 6 4.47 12.69 -1.83
C PHE A 6 5.89 13.13 -2.26
N GLY A 7 6.00 14.18 -3.08
CA GLY A 7 7.27 14.70 -3.59
C GLY A 7 7.97 13.80 -4.63
N GLU A 8 9.05 14.30 -5.24
CA GLU A 8 9.89 13.50 -6.16
C GLU A 8 10.64 12.38 -5.42
N GLU A 9 10.91 12.53 -4.12
CA GLU A 9 11.61 11.55 -3.29
C GLU A 9 10.91 10.18 -3.28
N ILE A 10 9.58 10.14 -3.11
CA ILE A 10 8.87 8.86 -3.14
C ILE A 10 8.94 8.23 -4.52
N LYS A 11 8.80 9.02 -5.60
CA LYS A 11 8.95 8.49 -6.97
C LYS A 11 10.34 7.93 -7.23
N GLU A 12 11.39 8.60 -6.76
CA GLU A 12 12.76 8.10 -6.87
C GLU A 12 12.92 6.80 -6.09
N MET A 13 12.42 6.73 -4.85
CA MET A 13 12.45 5.51 -4.03
C MET A 13 11.76 4.32 -4.72
N ILE A 14 10.57 4.49 -5.28
CA ILE A 14 9.88 3.39 -5.99
C ILE A 14 10.51 3.06 -7.36
N SER A 15 11.19 4.01 -8.01
CA SER A 15 11.77 3.80 -9.35
C SER A 15 12.90 2.76 -9.41
N GLY A 16 13.58 2.50 -8.28
CA GLY A 16 14.65 1.50 -8.16
C GLY A 16 14.15 0.05 -8.08
N HIS A 17 12.85 -0.18 -7.94
CA HIS A 17 12.28 -1.51 -7.80
C HIS A 17 11.84 -2.11 -9.15
N PRO A 18 11.84 -3.46 -9.30
CA PRO A 18 11.29 -4.11 -10.47
C PRO A 18 9.84 -3.68 -10.73
N ARG A 19 9.50 -3.35 -11.98
CA ARG A 19 8.17 -2.82 -12.33
C ARG A 19 7.03 -3.76 -11.98
N ASP A 20 7.26 -5.08 -11.98
CA ASP A 20 6.27 -6.09 -11.59
C ASP A 20 6.06 -6.21 -10.07
N LYS A 21 6.90 -5.52 -9.28
CA LYS A 21 6.86 -5.38 -7.82
C LYS A 21 6.40 -3.99 -7.36
N VAL A 22 5.94 -3.14 -8.28
CA VAL A 22 5.42 -1.80 -7.97
C VAL A 22 4.00 -1.69 -8.49
N ILE A 23 3.08 -1.22 -7.65
CA ILE A 23 1.70 -0.90 -8.03
C ILE A 23 1.50 0.59 -7.77
N VAL A 24 1.14 1.34 -8.81
CA VAL A 24 0.76 2.74 -8.73
C VAL A 24 -0.70 2.85 -9.14
N HIS A 25 -1.54 3.37 -8.24
CA HIS A 25 -2.96 3.60 -8.49
C HIS A 25 -3.23 5.11 -8.46
N ASP A 26 -3.61 5.68 -9.61
CA ASP A 26 -3.97 7.10 -9.69
C ASP A 26 -5.40 7.31 -9.19
N THR A 27 -5.54 7.92 -8.00
CA THR A 27 -6.86 8.14 -7.40
C THR A 27 -7.64 9.28 -8.05
N SER A 28 -6.99 10.18 -8.78
CA SER A 28 -7.66 11.25 -9.52
C SER A 28 -8.39 10.70 -10.74
N ASP A 29 -7.81 9.71 -11.41
CA ASP A 29 -8.39 9.10 -12.62
C ASP A 29 -9.27 7.88 -12.28
N PHE A 30 -8.91 7.09 -11.26
CA PHE A 30 -9.56 5.81 -10.96
C PHE A 30 -10.30 5.77 -9.61
N GLY A 31 -10.34 6.88 -8.86
CA GLY A 31 -10.96 6.94 -7.54
C GLY A 31 -10.20 6.13 -6.48
N ARG A 32 -10.78 5.99 -5.28
CA ARG A 32 -10.17 5.20 -4.19
C ARG A 32 -10.20 3.71 -4.54
N PRO A 33 -9.05 3.01 -4.55
CA PRO A 33 -9.04 1.58 -4.82
C PRO A 33 -9.59 0.77 -3.64
N ASN A 34 -9.93 -0.49 -3.90
CA ASN A 34 -10.15 -1.47 -2.84
C ASN A 34 -8.79 -1.87 -2.24
N LEU A 35 -8.40 -1.19 -1.15
CA LEU A 35 -7.11 -1.40 -0.47
C LEU A 35 -6.94 -2.86 0.00
N SER A 36 -8.02 -3.48 0.48
CA SER A 36 -8.03 -4.87 0.93
C SER A 36 -7.71 -5.86 -0.20
N GLN A 37 -8.19 -5.59 -1.41
CA GLN A 37 -7.92 -6.44 -2.56
C GLN A 37 -6.48 -6.25 -3.04
N ILE A 38 -6.06 -5.00 -3.26
CA ILE A 38 -4.70 -4.70 -3.76
C ILE A 38 -3.63 -5.25 -2.83
N SER A 39 -3.76 -5.05 -1.50
CA SER A 39 -2.76 -5.50 -0.53
C SER A 39 -2.62 -7.02 -0.50
N ASN A 40 -3.74 -7.75 -0.47
CA ASN A 40 -3.74 -9.22 -0.40
C ASN A 40 -3.26 -9.85 -1.71
N ASP A 41 -3.71 -9.33 -2.85
CA ASP A 41 -3.31 -9.84 -4.16
C ASP A 41 -1.82 -9.60 -4.38
N ALA A 42 -1.30 -8.42 -4.01
CA ALA A 42 0.12 -8.12 -4.06
C ALA A 42 0.94 -9.02 -3.12
N ALA A 43 0.53 -9.14 -1.85
CA ALA A 43 1.22 -9.98 -0.87
C ALA A 43 1.29 -11.44 -1.33
N LYS A 44 0.19 -11.99 -1.84
CA LYS A 44 0.15 -13.36 -2.38
C LYS A 44 0.98 -13.49 -3.65
N ARG A 45 0.83 -12.58 -4.62
CA ARG A 45 1.57 -12.60 -5.89
C ARG A 45 3.07 -12.51 -5.66
N TRP A 46 3.49 -11.75 -4.67
CA TRP A 46 4.90 -11.53 -4.38
C TRP A 46 5.49 -12.48 -3.34
N GLY A 47 4.67 -13.34 -2.73
CA GLY A 47 5.11 -14.28 -1.69
C GLY A 47 5.57 -13.56 -0.42
N ALA A 48 4.93 -12.44 -0.07
CA ALA A 48 5.32 -11.63 1.07
C ALA A 48 4.98 -12.35 2.39
N GLU A 49 5.95 -12.40 3.31
CA GLU A 49 5.74 -12.95 4.66
C GLU A 49 5.04 -11.96 5.58
N VAL A 50 5.24 -10.66 5.34
CA VAL A 50 4.70 -9.55 6.13
C VAL A 50 4.29 -8.39 5.21
N VAL A 51 3.21 -7.71 5.56
CA VAL A 51 2.78 -6.43 4.99
C VAL A 51 3.05 -5.29 5.98
N ILE A 52 3.78 -4.27 5.54
CA ILE A 52 3.98 -3.03 6.31
C ILE A 52 3.16 -1.93 5.66
N VAL A 53 2.36 -1.23 6.46
CA VAL A 53 1.45 -0.18 6.00
C VAL A 53 1.92 1.17 6.52
N THR A 54 2.15 2.09 5.60
CA THR A 54 2.41 3.51 5.88
C THR A 54 1.25 4.32 5.31
N SER A 55 0.23 4.54 6.13
CA SER A 55 -0.99 5.30 5.77
C SER A 55 -1.50 6.03 7.00
N ASP A 56 -2.51 6.88 6.82
CA ASP A 56 -3.39 7.30 7.90
C ASP A 56 -4.06 6.12 8.63
N LEU A 57 -4.77 6.42 9.71
CA LEU A 57 -5.43 5.40 10.54
C LEU A 57 -6.48 4.59 9.77
N GLU A 58 -7.22 5.24 8.87
CA GLU A 58 -8.27 4.60 8.08
C GLU A 58 -7.68 3.58 7.10
N GLY A 59 -6.73 4.00 6.26
CA GLY A 59 -6.07 3.10 5.30
C GLY A 59 -5.28 1.99 5.99
N THR A 60 -4.63 2.31 7.12
CA THR A 60 -3.94 1.30 7.95
C THR A 60 -4.91 0.24 8.45
N ARG A 61 -6.06 0.65 9.01
CA ARG A 61 -7.07 -0.25 9.51
C ARG A 61 -7.66 -1.12 8.40
N ASP A 62 -7.91 -0.56 7.22
CA ASP A 62 -8.45 -1.29 6.07
C ASP A 62 -7.50 -2.42 5.63
N VAL A 63 -6.21 -2.12 5.49
CA VAL A 63 -5.21 -3.10 5.04
C VAL A 63 -4.94 -4.15 6.11
N VAL A 64 -4.69 -3.75 7.36
CA VAL A 64 -4.35 -4.68 8.44
C VAL A 64 -5.49 -5.67 8.69
N ASN A 65 -6.75 -5.21 8.73
CA ASN A 65 -7.89 -6.11 8.91
C ASN A 65 -8.05 -7.07 7.73
N ALA A 66 -7.85 -6.60 6.50
CA ALA A 66 -7.94 -7.44 5.31
C ALA A 66 -6.88 -8.54 5.30
N CYS A 67 -5.63 -8.21 5.64
CA CYS A 67 -4.55 -9.18 5.73
C CYS A 67 -4.80 -10.19 6.87
N LYS A 68 -5.30 -9.73 8.02
CA LYS A 68 -5.65 -10.59 9.15
C LYS A 68 -6.68 -11.66 8.78
N VAL A 69 -7.74 -11.30 8.03
CA VAL A 69 -8.76 -12.26 7.54
C VAL A 69 -8.15 -13.31 6.60
N LYS A 70 -7.07 -12.98 5.90
CA LYS A 70 -6.36 -13.87 4.98
C LYS A 70 -5.19 -14.63 5.64
N GLY A 71 -4.95 -14.44 6.93
CA GLY A 71 -3.84 -15.06 7.66
C GLY A 71 -2.46 -14.47 7.29
N ILE A 72 -2.42 -13.26 6.73
CA ILE A 72 -1.19 -12.56 6.38
C ILE A 72 -0.83 -11.62 7.53
N ALA A 73 0.40 -11.69 8.03
CA ALA A 73 0.88 -10.77 9.06
C ALA A 73 0.97 -9.35 8.49
N ALA A 74 0.36 -8.37 9.18
CA ALA A 74 0.35 -6.98 8.75
C ALA A 74 0.50 -6.01 9.93
N PHE A 75 1.28 -4.96 9.71
CA PHE A 75 1.60 -3.95 10.72
C PHE A 75 1.52 -2.54 10.12
N GLY A 76 1.04 -1.58 10.89
CA GLY A 76 1.03 -0.18 10.51
C GLY A 76 0.97 0.72 11.74
N PRO A 77 0.99 2.05 11.57
CA PRO A 77 0.99 3.01 12.67
C PRO A 77 -0.22 2.79 13.59
N ILE A 78 0.02 2.89 14.91
CA ILE A 78 -0.97 2.57 15.96
C ILE A 78 -1.93 3.73 16.26
N GLY A 79 -1.85 4.82 15.48
CA GLY A 79 -2.77 5.95 15.53
C GLY A 79 -2.56 6.89 16.71
N ASP A 80 -1.31 7.15 17.11
CA ASP A 80 -0.94 8.07 18.19
C ASP A 80 -0.18 9.33 17.74
N SER A 81 -0.17 9.63 16.43
CA SER A 81 0.46 10.84 15.86
C SER A 81 -0.41 12.10 15.99
#